data_AF-M9LRQ8-F1
#
_entry.id   AF-M9LRQ8-F1
#
_cell.length_a   1.000
_cell.length_b   1.000
_cell.length_c   1.000
_cell.angle_alpha   90.00
_cell.angle_beta   90.00
_cell.angle_gamma   90.00
#
_symmetry.space_group_name_H-M   'P 1'
#
loop_
_entity.id
_entity.type
_entity.pdbx_description
1 polymer ?
#
loop_
_entity_poly.entity_id
_entity_poly.type
_entity_poly.pdbx_seq_one_letter_code
_entity_poly.pdbx_strand_id
1 'polypeptide(L)'
;MTLGSDAEGRRFELEMHPARCPIISHSRLQSQRPSTNNQLALFRLASDLINMGAGPRYPYPKEVWTPAGGWWTRPNNWVSNTAVCAVGIALATYGVWTYSADREWRHNAPTKPIPSMNWARQFKEGELSVKEP
;
A
#
# COMPACT_ATOMS: atom_id res chain seq x y z
N MET A 1 -25.74 -57.01 30.44
CA MET A 1 -24.45 -56.29 30.32
C MET A 1 -23.55 -57.08 29.40
N THR A 2 -23.47 -56.68 28.13
CA THR A 2 -22.60 -57.31 27.12
C THR A 2 -21.37 -56.42 26.94
N LEU A 3 -20.19 -56.92 27.32
CA LEU A 3 -18.91 -56.24 27.13
C LEU A 3 -18.45 -56.41 25.67
N GLY A 4 -18.25 -55.30 24.96
CA GLY A 4 -17.51 -55.28 23.68
C GLY A 4 -16.10 -54.69 23.89
N SER A 5 -15.10 -55.22 23.19
CA SER A 5 -13.71 -54.75 23.23
C SER A 5 -13.22 -54.47 21.81
N ASP A 6 -12.49 -53.37 21.62
CA ASP A 6 -11.86 -53.00 20.35
C ASP A 6 -10.41 -53.53 20.28
N ALA A 7 -9.82 -53.50 19.08
CA ALA A 7 -8.51 -54.07 18.76
C ALA A 7 -7.29 -53.46 19.52
N GLU A 8 -7.50 -52.42 20.33
CA GLU A 8 -6.48 -51.78 21.16
C GLU A 8 -6.71 -51.98 22.68
N GLY A 9 -7.66 -52.84 23.07
CA GLY A 9 -7.80 -53.35 24.45
C GLY A 9 -8.28 -52.34 25.50
N ARG A 10 -8.75 -51.16 25.10
CA ARG A 10 -9.33 -50.18 26.03
C ARG A 10 -10.78 -50.56 26.37
N ARG A 11 -11.04 -50.84 27.65
CA ARG A 11 -12.40 -51.04 28.18
C ARG A 11 -13.10 -49.70 28.30
N PHE A 12 -14.18 -49.52 27.57
CA PHE A 12 -15.12 -48.43 27.78
C PHE A 12 -16.32 -48.94 28.57
N GLU A 13 -16.58 -48.32 29.71
CA GLU A 13 -17.80 -48.57 30.50
C GLU A 13 -18.90 -47.67 29.93
N LEU A 14 -19.84 -48.26 29.18
CA LEU A 14 -21.06 -47.57 28.77
C LEU A 14 -22.03 -47.55 29.95
N GLU A 15 -21.85 -46.58 30.85
CA GLU A 15 -22.81 -46.33 31.91
C GLU A 15 -24.02 -45.56 31.35
N MET A 16 -25.14 -46.26 31.18
CA MET A 16 -26.42 -45.68 30.83
C MET A 16 -27.18 -45.41 32.14
N HIS A 17 -27.12 -44.18 32.65
CA HIS A 17 -27.90 -43.76 33.82
C HIS A 17 -28.90 -42.64 33.48
N PRO A 18 -30.19 -42.79 33.84
CA PRO A 18 -31.24 -41.81 33.56
C PRO A 18 -31.29 -40.68 34.60
N ALA A 19 -31.51 -39.46 34.10
CA ALA A 19 -32.06 -38.28 34.78
C ALA A 19 -31.49 -37.89 36.17
N ARG A 20 -30.65 -36.85 36.20
CA ARG A 20 -30.54 -35.87 37.32
C ARG A 20 -29.72 -34.64 36.89
N CYS A 21 -30.28 -33.45 37.07
CA CYS A 21 -29.60 -32.16 36.94
C CYS A 21 -28.76 -31.87 38.21
N PRO A 22 -27.54 -31.32 38.08
CA PRO A 22 -26.93 -30.48 39.12
C PRO A 22 -26.78 -29.04 38.57
N ILE A 23 -27.53 -28.08 39.10
CA ILE A 23 -27.11 -27.16 40.17
C ILE A 23 -25.80 -26.42 39.81
N ILE A 24 -26.00 -25.12 39.59
CA ILE A 24 -25.05 -24.04 39.32
C ILE A 24 -23.83 -24.11 40.26
N SER A 25 -22.65 -24.39 39.73
CA SER A 25 -21.39 -23.91 40.31
C SER A 25 -20.87 -22.77 39.45
N HIS A 26 -21.00 -21.54 39.94
CA HIS A 26 -20.31 -20.39 39.36
C HIS A 26 -18.80 -20.56 39.55
N SER A 27 -18.15 -21.19 38.58
CA SER A 27 -16.72 -21.07 38.35
C SER A 27 -16.45 -19.63 37.96
N ARG A 28 -16.08 -18.83 38.98
CA ARG A 28 -15.50 -17.49 38.93
C ARG A 28 -14.84 -17.21 37.58
N LEU A 29 -15.51 -16.44 36.72
CA LEU A 29 -14.91 -15.77 35.57
C LEU A 29 -13.81 -14.85 36.10
N GLN A 30 -12.60 -15.37 36.20
CA GLN A 30 -11.42 -14.53 36.37
C GLN A 30 -11.27 -13.75 35.07
N SER A 31 -11.77 -12.52 35.10
CA SER A 31 -11.39 -11.44 34.20
C SER A 31 -9.87 -11.37 34.16
N GLN A 32 -9.28 -12.01 33.15
CA GLN A 32 -7.88 -11.81 32.82
C GLN A 32 -7.78 -10.40 32.24
N ARG A 33 -7.33 -9.44 33.06
CA ARG A 33 -7.00 -8.10 32.56
C ARG A 33 -5.94 -8.27 31.46
N PRO A 34 -6.11 -7.66 30.27
CA PRO A 34 -5.12 -7.81 29.21
C PRO A 34 -3.79 -7.19 29.65
N SER A 35 -2.81 -8.06 29.88
CA SER A 35 -1.42 -7.75 30.19
C SER A 35 -0.84 -6.84 29.11
N THR A 36 0.00 -5.90 29.51
CA THR A 36 0.62 -4.77 28.81
C THR A 36 1.42 -5.08 27.52
N ASN A 37 1.23 -6.24 26.89
CA ASN A 37 1.80 -6.62 25.59
C ASN A 37 1.00 -6.10 24.39
N ASN A 38 -0.05 -5.31 24.66
CA ASN A 38 -1.04 -4.87 23.68
C ASN A 38 -0.46 -3.93 22.62
N GLN A 39 0.69 -3.29 22.85
CA GLN A 39 1.30 -2.41 21.85
C GLN A 39 1.86 -3.22 20.67
N LEU A 40 2.61 -4.29 20.93
CA LEU A 40 3.14 -5.15 19.86
C LEU A 40 2.02 -5.93 19.13
N ALA A 41 0.95 -6.28 19.83
CA ALA A 41 -0.24 -6.89 19.24
C ALA A 41 -1.03 -5.91 18.37
N LEU A 42 -1.16 -4.65 18.81
CA LEU A 42 -1.79 -3.58 18.02
C LEU A 42 -0.95 -3.22 16.78
N PHE A 43 0.38 -3.19 16.89
CA PHE A 43 1.24 -2.98 15.72
C PHE A 43 1.17 -4.13 14.72
N ARG A 44 1.07 -5.39 15.19
CA ARG A 44 0.88 -6.56 14.31
C ARG A 44 -0.50 -6.55 13.63
N LEU A 45 -1.56 -6.26 14.38
CA LEU A 45 -2.92 -6.13 13.83
C LEU A 45 -3.04 -4.95 12.85
N ALA A 46 -2.40 -3.81 13.15
CA ALA A 46 -2.37 -2.66 12.25
C ALA A 46 -1.60 -2.95 10.95
N SER A 47 -0.50 -3.72 11.01
CA SER A 47 0.22 -4.15 9.81
C SER A 47 -0.57 -5.14 8.96
N ASP A 48 -1.36 -6.01 9.58
CA ASP A 48 -2.20 -6.97 8.86
C ASP A 48 -3.39 -6.29 8.16
N LEU A 49 -3.91 -5.19 8.73
CA LEU A 49 -4.97 -4.38 8.11
C LEU A 49 -4.51 -3.61 6.86
N ILE A 50 -3.21 -3.32 6.71
CA ILE A 50 -2.65 -2.68 5.50
C ILE A 50 -2.51 -3.71 4.35
N ASN A 51 -2.60 -5.01 4.62
CA ASN A 51 -2.34 -6.08 3.65
C ASN A 51 -3.63 -6.72 3.06
N MET A 52 -4.76 -6.02 3.12
CA MET A 52 -6.09 -6.51 2.71
C MET A 52 -6.38 -6.26 1.20
N GLY A 53 -5.53 -6.76 0.30
CA GLY A 53 -5.62 -6.37 -1.13
C GLY A 53 -5.39 -7.43 -2.21
N ALA A 54 -5.11 -8.69 -1.88
CA ALA A 54 -4.83 -9.71 -2.89
C ALA A 54 -5.82 -10.88 -2.80
N GLY A 55 -6.82 -10.88 -3.69
CA GLY A 55 -7.67 -12.05 -3.92
C GLY A 55 -6.87 -13.25 -4.45
N PRO A 56 -7.44 -14.46 -4.39
CA PRO A 56 -6.78 -15.68 -4.88
C PRO A 56 -6.37 -15.53 -6.35
N ARG A 57 -5.12 -15.90 -6.67
CA ARG A 57 -4.57 -15.84 -8.03
C ARG A 57 -4.80 -17.15 -8.75
N TYR A 58 -5.21 -17.08 -10.02
CA TYR A 58 -5.36 -18.25 -10.89
C TYR A 58 -4.02 -18.59 -11.56
N PRO A 59 -3.79 -19.86 -11.96
CA PRO A 59 -2.63 -20.23 -12.74
C PRO A 59 -2.63 -19.47 -14.08
N TYR A 60 -1.47 -18.95 -14.46
CA TYR A 60 -1.26 -18.18 -15.69
C TYR A 60 0.09 -18.57 -16.33
N PRO A 61 0.22 -18.47 -17.66
CA PRO A 61 1.48 -18.75 -18.35
C PRO A 61 2.53 -17.69 -17.98
N LYS A 62 3.74 -18.11 -17.61
CA LYS A 62 4.82 -17.22 -17.14
C LYS A 62 5.77 -16.79 -18.27
N GLU A 63 5.74 -17.52 -19.36
CA GLU A 63 6.53 -17.34 -20.56
C GLU A 63 6.02 -16.20 -21.46
N VAL A 64 4.80 -15.71 -21.22
CA VAL A 64 4.21 -14.61 -22.00
C VAL A 64 4.73 -13.27 -21.50
N TRP A 65 5.46 -12.56 -22.36
CA TRP A 65 5.93 -11.20 -22.10
C TRP A 65 5.10 -10.17 -22.87
N THR A 66 4.72 -9.11 -22.17
CA THR A 66 3.97 -7.97 -22.71
C THR A 66 4.56 -6.66 -22.19
N PRO A 67 4.63 -5.59 -23.01
CA PRO A 67 5.30 -4.35 -22.64
C PRO A 67 4.62 -3.62 -21.46
N ALA A 68 3.30 -3.79 -21.28
CA ALA A 68 2.53 -3.18 -20.20
C ALA A 68 2.53 -4.00 -18.89
N GLY A 69 3.17 -5.17 -18.87
CA GLY A 69 3.03 -6.17 -17.81
C GLY A 69 1.96 -7.23 -18.10
N GLY A 70 1.93 -8.28 -17.27
CA GLY A 70 1.03 -9.42 -17.39
C GLY A 70 0.13 -9.59 -16.16
N TRP A 71 -0.15 -10.83 -15.79
CA TRP A 71 -1.04 -11.15 -14.66
C TRP A 71 -0.42 -10.83 -13.29
N TRP A 72 -1.13 -10.05 -12.47
CA TRP A 72 -0.76 -9.65 -11.09
C TRP A 72 0.68 -9.19 -10.93
N THR A 73 1.15 -8.31 -11.82
CA THR A 73 2.53 -7.82 -11.78
C THR A 73 2.78 -6.92 -10.57
N ARG A 74 3.62 -7.40 -9.65
CA ARG A 74 4.24 -6.59 -8.60
C ARG A 74 5.75 -6.81 -8.64
N PRO A 75 6.50 -6.14 -9.53
CA PRO A 75 7.94 -6.30 -9.59
C PRO A 75 8.55 -5.86 -8.25
N ASN A 76 9.56 -6.61 -7.78
CA ASN A 76 10.15 -6.34 -6.47
C ASN A 76 10.78 -4.94 -6.39
N ASN A 77 11.28 -4.42 -7.52
CA ASN A 77 11.96 -3.14 -7.60
C ASN A 77 11.15 -2.03 -8.31
N TRP A 78 9.83 -2.00 -8.12
CA TRP A 78 8.97 -1.00 -8.77
C TRP A 78 9.38 0.45 -8.42
N VAL A 79 9.87 0.68 -7.19
CA VAL A 79 10.25 2.01 -6.69
C VAL A 79 11.46 2.56 -7.44
N SER A 80 12.55 1.80 -7.58
CA SER A 80 13.72 2.31 -8.31
C SER A 80 13.43 2.47 -9.79
N ASN A 81 12.64 1.58 -10.39
CA ASN A 81 12.31 1.67 -11.81
C ASN A 81 11.49 2.95 -12.10
N THR A 82 10.49 3.26 -11.27
CA THR A 82 9.73 4.51 -11.44
C THR A 82 10.55 5.74 -11.10
N ALA A 83 11.45 5.66 -10.12
CA ALA A 83 12.38 6.76 -9.80
C ALA A 83 13.29 7.09 -10.99
N VAL A 84 13.86 6.09 -11.66
CA VAL A 84 14.70 6.30 -12.85
C VAL A 84 13.89 6.93 -13.98
N CYS A 85 12.67 6.43 -14.25
CA CYS A 85 11.79 7.03 -15.25
C CYS A 85 11.43 8.48 -14.91
N ALA A 86 11.07 8.77 -13.65
CA ALA A 86 10.72 10.10 -13.21
C ALA A 86 11.89 11.09 -13.33
N VAL A 87 13.09 10.68 -12.95
CA VAL A 87 14.31 11.48 -13.11
C VAL A 87 14.59 11.74 -14.59
N GLY A 88 14.48 10.72 -15.45
CA GLY A 88 14.65 10.88 -16.89
C GLY A 88 13.68 11.89 -17.50
N ILE A 89 12.39 11.80 -17.14
CA ILE A 89 11.36 12.75 -17.60
C ILE A 89 11.64 14.16 -17.08
N ALA A 90 12.02 14.31 -15.81
CA ALA A 90 12.33 15.61 -15.23
C ALA A 90 13.52 16.29 -15.92
N LEU A 91 14.60 15.55 -16.18
CA LEU A 91 15.78 16.08 -16.89
C LEU A 91 15.45 16.48 -18.32
N ALA A 92 14.73 15.62 -19.05
CA ALA A 92 14.30 15.92 -20.41
C ALA A 92 13.40 17.17 -20.47
N THR A 93 12.41 17.23 -19.58
CA THR A 93 11.50 18.38 -19.48
C THR A 93 12.24 19.66 -19.11
N TYR A 94 13.20 19.60 -18.19
CA TYR A 94 14.02 20.75 -17.81
C TYR A 94 14.89 21.25 -18.96
N GLY A 95 15.53 20.34 -19.71
CA GLY A 95 16.32 20.71 -20.89
C GLY A 95 15.45 21.37 -21.98
N VAL A 96 14.28 20.80 -22.27
CA VAL A 96 13.35 21.40 -23.25
C VAL A 96 12.81 22.74 -22.75
N TRP A 97 12.50 22.86 -21.46
CA TRP A 97 11.98 24.09 -20.88
C TRP A 97 13.00 25.23 -20.93
N THR A 98 14.24 24.99 -20.49
CA THR A 98 15.32 26.00 -20.53
C THR A 98 15.58 26.46 -21.97
N TYR A 99 15.71 25.52 -22.90
CA TYR A 99 15.85 25.82 -24.32
C TYR A 99 14.68 26.63 -24.90
N SER A 100 13.45 26.26 -24.54
CA SER A 100 12.26 26.98 -24.97
C SER A 100 12.20 28.40 -24.38
N ALA A 101 12.63 28.59 -23.13
CA ALA A 101 12.61 29.86 -22.44
C ALA A 101 13.64 30.85 -23.02
N ASP A 102 14.80 30.36 -23.45
CA ASP A 102 15.84 31.17 -24.09
C ASP A 102 15.43 31.63 -25.50
N ARG A 103 14.62 30.82 -26.19
CA ARG A 103 14.09 31.10 -27.54
C ARG A 103 12.86 32.00 -27.53
N GLU A 104 12.23 32.23 -26.37
CA GLU A 104 11.02 33.04 -26.28
C GLU A 104 11.35 34.52 -26.52
N TRP A 105 10.74 35.11 -27.54
CA TRP A 105 10.83 36.55 -27.83
C TRP A 105 9.47 37.22 -27.70
N ARG A 106 9.36 38.24 -26.85
CA ARG A 106 8.19 39.13 -26.76
C ARG A 106 8.51 40.48 -27.39
N HIS A 107 7.61 40.94 -28.26
CA HIS A 107 7.74 42.23 -28.94
C HIS A 107 7.21 43.40 -28.10
N ASN A 108 6.39 43.12 -27.11
CA ASN A 108 5.76 44.14 -26.27
C ASN A 108 5.88 43.76 -24.80
N ALA A 109 6.21 44.74 -23.96
CA ALA A 109 6.26 44.58 -22.53
C ALA A 109 4.84 44.37 -21.94
N PRO A 110 4.71 43.50 -20.92
CA PRO A 110 3.44 43.23 -20.27
C PRO A 110 3.00 44.43 -19.41
N THR A 111 1.69 44.63 -19.31
CA THR A 111 1.06 45.67 -18.48
C THR A 111 0.85 45.21 -17.02
N LYS A 112 0.93 43.91 -16.75
CA LYS A 112 0.71 43.30 -15.43
C LYS A 112 1.79 42.27 -15.15
N PRO A 113 2.12 42.00 -13.88
CA PRO A 113 3.07 40.95 -13.55
C PRO A 113 2.48 39.57 -13.85
N ILE A 114 3.17 38.79 -14.69
CA ILE A 114 2.79 37.45 -15.12
C ILE A 114 3.87 36.46 -14.64
N PRO A 115 3.54 35.27 -14.14
CA PRO A 115 4.52 34.32 -13.60
C PRO A 115 5.59 33.89 -14.62
N SER A 116 5.30 33.94 -15.91
CA SER A 116 6.25 33.60 -16.97
C SER A 116 7.44 34.54 -17.10
N MET A 117 7.38 35.71 -16.46
CA MET A 117 8.50 36.67 -16.40
C MET A 117 9.70 36.09 -15.64
N ASN A 118 9.48 35.16 -14.70
CA ASN A 118 10.56 34.62 -13.87
C ASN A 118 11.61 33.81 -14.66
N TRP A 119 11.21 33.23 -15.79
CA TRP A 119 12.09 32.36 -16.59
C TRP A 119 12.37 32.88 -17.99
N ALA A 120 11.60 33.84 -18.48
CA ALA A 120 11.80 34.40 -19.80
C ALA A 120 13.10 35.22 -19.92
N ARG A 121 13.83 35.00 -21.01
CA ARG A 121 15.15 35.60 -21.28
C ARG A 121 15.16 37.13 -21.16
N GLN A 122 14.19 37.79 -21.80
CA GLN A 122 14.11 39.26 -21.86
C GLN A 122 13.94 39.94 -20.49
N PHE A 123 13.31 39.27 -19.52
CA PHE A 123 13.15 39.80 -18.16
C PHE A 123 14.36 39.49 -17.28
N LYS A 124 15.04 38.37 -17.51
CA LYS A 124 16.31 38.04 -16.83
C LYS A 124 17.45 38.97 -17.23
N GLU A 125 17.51 39.33 -18.51
CA GLU A 125 18.53 40.24 -19.05
C GLU A 125 18.21 41.72 -18.80
N GLY A 126 17.01 42.04 -18.30
CA GLY A 126 16.59 43.42 -18.04
C GLY A 126 16.23 44.22 -19.30
N GLU A 127 16.08 43.56 -20.45
CA GLU A 127 15.67 44.20 -21.72
C GLU A 127 14.22 44.70 -21.66
N LEU A 128 13.34 44.00 -20.94
CA LEU A 128 11.93 44.36 -20.79
C LEU A 128 11.54 44.47 -19.31
N SER A 129 10.88 45.57 -18.95
CA SER A 129 10.24 45.78 -17.65
C SER A 129 8.71 45.85 -17.80
N VAL A 130 7.98 45.66 -16.70
CA VAL A 130 6.52 45.85 -16.69
C VAL A 130 6.22 47.33 -16.94
N LYS A 131 5.27 47.62 -17.83
CA LYS A 131 4.87 49.01 -18.08
C LYS A 131 4.26 49.60 -16.82
N GLU A 132 4.75 50.76 -16.41
CA GLU A 132 4.10 51.55 -15.37
C GLU A 132 2.72 52.01 -15.89
N PRO A 133 1.68 51.99 -15.03
CA PRO A 133 0.32 52.33 -15.40
C PRO A 133 0.13 53.82 -15.75
#